data_AF-A0A7I7Y677-F1
#
_entry.id   AF-A0A7I7Y677-F1
#
_cell.length_a   1.000
_cell.length_b   1.000
_cell.length_c   1.000
_cell.angle_alpha   90.00
_cell.angle_beta   90.00
_cell.angle_gamma   90.00
#
_symmetry.space_group_name_H-M   'P 1'
#
loop_
_entity.id
_entity.type
_entity.pdbx_description
1 polymer ?
#
loop_
_entity_poly.entity_id
_entity_poly.type
_entity_poly.pdbx_seq_one_letter_code
_entity_poly.pdbx_strand_id
1 'polypeptide(L)'
;MPEIPEEPDQPTGVLHPDTDAEQWWHDEIDPGVLRAGRAVADRRQELELTQRSLARDKIINAGTLIAFEKGRSWPRRQTQAKLEQALGWSPGTIMRIRNDARSAPAAAPRDEATEVLTDTIGAPLLADTVELAMHTLTAAIAELPDASDPAFTAKATAVLADLRKLERLAATAARNSRGTPSVVLALSGVRRSYNDLMMRAARAPAATLGQRLYGARHRAELSLEEAANAVGLPPTVLEDAEAERAIAPDAVAAVESLIAQLTAG
;
A
#
# COMPACT_ATOMS: atom_id res chain seq x y z
N MET A 1 -9.02 68.97 -57.43
CA MET A 1 -7.66 68.94 -57.99
C MET A 1 -6.66 68.68 -56.87
N PRO A 2 -5.88 67.58 -56.86
CA PRO A 2 -5.95 66.34 -57.68
C PRO A 2 -6.95 65.32 -57.10
N GLU A 3 -7.51 64.31 -57.80
CA GLU A 3 -7.39 63.79 -59.18
C GLU A 3 -5.95 63.47 -59.65
N ILE A 4 -5.46 62.23 -59.60
CA ILE A 4 -5.78 61.13 -60.55
C ILE A 4 -5.43 59.73 -59.92
N PRO A 5 -5.97 58.59 -60.43
CA PRO A 5 -6.28 57.40 -59.61
C PRO A 5 -5.68 56.06 -60.13
N GLU A 6 -6.35 54.95 -59.80
CA GLU A 6 -6.31 53.58 -60.38
C GLU A 6 -5.08 52.68 -60.02
N GLU A 7 -5.26 51.61 -59.23
CA GLU A 7 -5.90 50.27 -59.49
C GLU A 7 -4.92 49.26 -60.12
N PRO A 8 -5.19 47.93 -60.16
CA PRO A 8 -6.28 47.13 -59.54
C PRO A 8 -5.74 46.24 -58.38
N ASP A 9 -6.47 45.32 -57.74
CA ASP A 9 -7.52 44.42 -58.23
C ASP A 9 -8.56 44.05 -57.15
N GLN A 10 -9.73 43.64 -57.62
CA GLN A 10 -10.96 43.45 -56.84
C GLN A 10 -11.16 41.95 -56.49
N PRO A 11 -12.40 41.42 -56.43
CA PRO A 11 -13.19 41.42 -55.21
C PRO A 11 -13.50 40.00 -54.71
N THR A 12 -13.92 39.87 -53.46
CA THR A 12 -14.85 38.78 -53.09
C THR A 12 -15.68 39.18 -51.88
N GLY A 13 -16.95 39.50 -52.10
CA GLY A 13 -17.96 39.38 -51.05
C GLY A 13 -18.63 38.02 -51.17
N VAL A 14 -19.10 37.45 -50.05
CA VAL A 14 -20.41 36.81 -49.90
C VAL A 14 -20.80 36.92 -48.41
N LEU A 15 -22.09 37.12 -48.10
CA LEU A 15 -22.59 37.11 -46.73
C LEU A 15 -22.56 35.70 -46.09
N HIS A 16 -22.53 35.69 -44.76
CA HIS A 16 -22.64 34.53 -43.85
C HIS A 16 -23.55 33.39 -44.32
N PRO A 17 -23.20 32.17 -43.87
CA PRO A 17 -23.99 31.55 -42.81
C PRO A 17 -23.22 31.55 -41.47
N ASP A 18 -23.96 31.54 -40.36
CA ASP A 18 -23.44 30.94 -39.12
C ASP A 18 -23.31 29.44 -39.38
N THR A 19 -22.08 28.95 -39.48
CA THR A 19 -21.78 27.51 -39.40
C THR A 19 -20.88 27.26 -38.21
N ASP A 20 -21.52 26.67 -37.21
CA ASP A 20 -21.02 25.94 -36.06
C ASP A 20 -19.54 25.54 -36.00
N ALA A 21 -19.07 25.51 -34.75
CA ALA A 21 -17.90 24.79 -34.28
C ALA A 21 -16.54 25.29 -34.78
N GLU A 22 -16.03 26.34 -34.12
CA GLU A 22 -14.64 26.24 -33.66
C GLU A 22 -14.54 25.01 -32.73
N GLN A 23 -13.99 23.93 -33.29
CA GLN A 23 -13.83 22.66 -32.59
C GLN A 23 -12.95 22.84 -31.34
N TRP A 24 -13.62 22.78 -30.19
CA TRP A 24 -13.27 21.89 -29.08
C TRP A 24 -11.78 21.54 -28.92
N TRP A 25 -11.13 22.13 -27.92
CA TRP A 25 -10.33 21.31 -27.01
C TRP A 25 -10.78 21.63 -25.58
N HIS A 26 -11.50 20.69 -24.97
CA HIS A 26 -11.51 20.62 -23.50
C HIS A 26 -10.05 20.42 -23.11
N ASP A 27 -9.42 21.45 -22.55
CA ASP A 27 -7.99 21.47 -22.24
C ASP A 27 -7.64 20.22 -21.42
N GLU A 28 -7.01 19.25 -22.08
CA GLU A 28 -6.91 17.86 -21.61
C GLU A 28 -5.87 17.84 -20.51
N ILE A 29 -6.32 18.07 -19.26
CA ILE A 29 -5.47 18.20 -18.08
C ILE A 29 -4.58 16.97 -18.01
N ASP A 30 -3.30 17.14 -18.38
CA ASP A 30 -2.30 16.07 -18.40
C ASP A 30 -2.36 15.33 -17.05
N PRO A 31 -2.77 14.05 -17.04
CA PRO A 31 -2.98 13.32 -15.80
C PRO A 31 -1.71 13.22 -14.94
N GLY A 32 -0.53 13.27 -15.56
CA GLY A 32 0.76 13.36 -14.88
C GLY A 32 1.02 14.73 -14.28
N VAL A 33 0.65 15.83 -14.95
CA VAL A 33 0.72 17.19 -14.39
C VAL A 33 -0.22 17.33 -13.18
N LEU A 34 -1.44 16.78 -13.25
CA LEU A 34 -2.37 16.74 -12.12
C LEU A 34 -1.85 15.87 -10.97
N ARG A 35 -1.30 14.68 -11.23
CA ARG A 35 -0.65 13.85 -10.20
C ARG A 35 0.50 14.59 -9.51
N ALA A 36 1.41 15.19 -10.28
CA ALA A 36 2.55 15.92 -9.75
C ALA A 36 2.12 17.17 -8.95
N GLY A 37 1.11 17.90 -9.43
CA GLY A 37 0.51 19.03 -8.72
C GLY A 37 -0.13 18.63 -7.40
N ARG A 38 -0.87 17.51 -7.38
CA ARG A 38 -1.49 16.98 -6.16
C ARG A 38 -0.45 16.50 -5.15
N ALA A 39 0.55 15.70 -5.57
CA ALA A 39 1.63 15.27 -4.68
C ALA A 39 2.41 16.44 -4.07
N VAL A 40 2.58 17.53 -4.83
CA VAL A 40 3.15 18.79 -4.34
C VAL A 40 2.25 19.46 -3.31
N ALA A 41 0.94 19.50 -3.53
CA ALA A 41 -0.02 20.05 -2.56
C ALA A 41 -0.05 19.24 -1.26
N ASP A 42 -0.08 17.91 -1.36
CA ASP A 42 -0.13 16.97 -0.24
C ASP A 42 1.14 17.10 0.62
N ARG A 43 2.34 17.01 0.02
CA ARG A 43 3.62 17.22 0.74
C ARG A 43 3.75 18.62 1.33
N ARG A 44 3.21 19.63 0.65
CA ARG A 44 3.21 21.00 1.18
C ARG A 44 2.33 21.10 2.43
N GLN A 45 1.21 20.36 2.50
CA GLN A 45 0.39 20.27 3.71
C GLN A 45 1.06 19.48 4.83
N GLU A 46 1.73 18.35 4.53
CA GLU A 46 2.52 17.58 5.51
C GLU A 46 3.60 18.43 6.21
N LEU A 47 4.20 19.38 5.49
CA LEU A 47 5.22 20.29 6.01
C LEU A 47 4.66 21.60 6.58
N GLU A 48 3.33 21.71 6.73
CA GLU A 48 2.60 22.92 7.16
C GLU A 48 2.90 24.19 6.33
N LEU A 49 3.43 24.02 5.12
CA LEU A 49 3.84 25.11 4.24
C LEU A 49 2.61 25.77 3.59
N THR A 50 2.48 27.08 3.72
CA THR A 50 1.41 27.83 3.05
C THR A 50 1.83 28.27 1.65
N GLN A 51 0.88 28.38 0.72
CA GLN A 51 1.15 28.99 -0.59
C GLN A 51 1.66 30.44 -0.47
N ARG A 52 1.28 31.14 0.62
CA ARG A 52 1.72 32.51 0.94
C ARG A 52 3.15 32.57 1.47
N SER A 53 3.63 31.58 2.23
CA SER A 53 5.04 31.51 2.66
C SER A 53 5.94 31.20 1.46
N LEU A 54 5.63 30.19 0.65
CA LEU A 54 6.41 29.88 -0.56
C LEU A 54 6.51 31.06 -1.55
N ALA A 55 5.47 31.91 -1.62
CA ALA A 55 5.50 33.15 -2.39
C ALA A 55 6.38 34.25 -1.74
N ARG A 56 6.29 34.42 -0.41
CA ARG A 56 7.12 35.34 0.37
C ARG A 56 8.61 34.99 0.24
N ASP A 57 8.91 33.70 0.27
CA ASP A 57 10.26 33.12 0.20
C ASP A 57 10.80 33.06 -1.25
N LYS A 58 10.06 33.62 -2.22
CA LYS A 58 10.42 33.76 -3.65
C LYS A 58 10.72 32.42 -4.35
N ILE A 59 10.07 31.34 -3.88
CA ILE A 59 10.15 30.00 -4.46
C ILE A 59 9.23 29.92 -5.68
N ILE A 60 7.95 30.26 -5.51
CA ILE A 60 6.92 30.27 -6.57
C ILE A 60 5.79 31.25 -6.21
N ASN A 61 5.23 31.96 -7.19
CA ASN A 61 4.05 32.81 -6.95
C ASN A 61 2.84 31.94 -6.55
N ALA A 62 2.08 32.35 -5.54
CA ALA A 62 0.92 31.61 -5.03
C ALA A 62 -0.10 31.26 -6.14
N GLY A 63 -0.37 32.17 -7.09
CA GLY A 63 -1.27 31.89 -8.22
C GLY A 63 -0.75 30.79 -9.15
N THR A 64 0.56 30.80 -9.45
CA THR A 64 1.23 29.77 -10.25
C THR A 64 1.28 28.43 -9.53
N LEU A 65 1.47 28.45 -8.20
CA LEU A 65 1.40 27.24 -7.38
C LEU A 65 -0.01 26.64 -7.37
N ILE A 66 -1.06 27.45 -7.14
CA ILE A 66 -2.46 27.00 -7.21
C ILE A 66 -2.80 26.42 -8.59
N ALA A 67 -2.34 27.06 -9.68
CA ALA A 67 -2.56 26.57 -11.03
C ALA A 67 -1.89 25.20 -11.26
N PHE A 68 -0.65 25.03 -10.78
CA PHE A 68 0.06 23.76 -10.83
C PHE A 68 -0.58 22.67 -9.96
N GLU A 69 -0.92 22.97 -8.70
CA GLU A 69 -1.59 22.04 -7.78
C GLU A 69 -2.93 21.51 -8.34
N LYS A 70 -3.61 22.32 -9.16
CA LYS A 70 -4.85 21.96 -9.87
C LYS A 70 -4.64 21.35 -11.26
N GLY A 71 -3.41 21.00 -11.63
CA GLY A 71 -3.07 20.41 -12.93
C GLY A 71 -3.07 21.37 -14.13
N ARG A 72 -3.36 22.66 -13.93
CA ARG A 72 -3.61 23.66 -15.00
C ARG A 72 -2.36 24.32 -15.57
N SER A 73 -1.18 24.06 -15.01
CA SER A 73 0.07 24.66 -15.49
C SER A 73 1.28 23.86 -15.03
N TRP A 74 2.29 23.70 -15.90
CA TRP A 74 3.56 23.07 -15.54
C TRP A 74 4.62 24.15 -15.22
N PRO A 75 5.18 24.21 -13.99
CA PRO A 75 6.22 25.18 -13.65
C PRO A 75 7.48 25.00 -14.48
N ARG A 76 8.28 26.06 -14.66
CA ARG A 76 9.59 25.96 -15.33
C ARG A 76 10.58 25.14 -14.49
N ARG A 77 11.55 24.46 -15.11
CA ARG A 77 12.54 23.59 -14.44
C ARG A 77 13.25 24.24 -13.25
N GLN A 78 13.59 25.53 -13.35
CA GLN A 78 14.20 26.27 -12.22
C GLN A 78 13.23 26.45 -11.04
N THR A 79 11.95 26.69 -11.30
CA THR A 79 10.89 26.77 -10.28
C THR A 79 10.61 25.40 -9.67
N GLN A 80 10.62 24.33 -10.49
CA GLN A 80 10.52 22.94 -9.99
C GLN A 80 11.65 22.64 -9.01
N ALA A 81 12.91 22.92 -9.37
CA ALA A 81 14.06 22.67 -8.50
C ALA A 81 13.99 23.43 -7.16
N LYS A 82 13.57 24.71 -7.19
CA LYS A 82 13.33 25.48 -5.95
C LYS A 82 12.20 24.89 -5.09
N LEU A 83 11.14 24.40 -5.74
CA LEU A 83 9.99 23.79 -5.05
C LEU A 83 10.35 22.43 -4.46
N GLU A 84 11.11 21.60 -5.19
CA GLU A 84 11.69 20.35 -4.68
C GLU A 84 12.58 20.61 -3.47
N GLN A 85 13.50 21.57 -3.55
CA GLN A 85 14.36 21.97 -2.43
C GLN A 85 13.53 22.40 -1.20
N ALA A 86 12.47 23.17 -1.40
CA ALA A 86 11.57 23.63 -0.33
C ALA A 86 10.79 22.48 0.32
N LEU A 87 10.26 21.56 -0.49
CA LEU A 87 9.54 20.35 -0.05
C LEU A 87 10.47 19.24 0.51
N GLY A 88 11.79 19.47 0.50
CA GLY A 88 12.79 18.51 0.93
C GLY A 88 12.94 17.31 -0.01
N TRP A 89 12.59 17.45 -1.29
CA TRP A 89 12.67 16.38 -2.29
C TRP A 89 13.99 16.36 -3.06
N SER A 90 14.39 15.16 -3.49
CA SER A 90 15.51 14.98 -4.41
C SER A 90 15.22 15.64 -5.77
N PRO A 91 16.21 16.30 -6.42
CA PRO A 91 16.00 16.96 -7.71
C PRO A 91 15.39 16.05 -8.78
N GLY A 92 14.42 16.58 -9.53
CA GLY A 92 13.70 15.85 -10.58
C GLY A 92 12.56 14.94 -10.10
N THR A 93 12.24 14.95 -8.80
CA THR A 93 11.10 14.20 -8.23
C THR A 93 9.75 14.62 -8.80
N ILE A 94 9.51 15.92 -9.02
CA ILE A 94 8.27 16.42 -9.65
C ILE A 94 8.11 15.83 -11.06
N MET A 95 9.19 15.75 -11.83
CA MET A 95 9.19 15.16 -13.17
C MET A 95 9.01 13.64 -13.12
N ARG A 96 9.54 12.96 -12.09
CA ARG A 96 9.36 11.51 -11.87
C ARG A 96 7.89 11.16 -11.61
N ILE A 97 7.20 11.91 -10.74
CA ILE A 97 5.78 11.73 -10.40
C ILE A 97 4.86 12.00 -11.61
N ARG A 98 5.22 12.97 -12.47
CA ARG A 98 4.51 13.18 -13.74
C ARG A 98 4.62 11.94 -14.63
N ASN A 99 5.79 11.33 -14.72
CA ASN A 99 6.04 10.23 -15.65
C ASN A 99 5.59 8.85 -15.13
N ASP A 100 5.58 8.62 -13.82
CA ASP A 100 5.23 7.33 -13.21
C ASP A 100 4.15 7.48 -12.13
N ALA A 101 3.04 6.75 -12.31
CA ALA A 101 1.92 6.73 -11.37
C ALA A 101 2.20 5.94 -10.07
N ARG A 102 3.30 5.17 -9.99
CA ARG A 102 3.70 4.39 -8.81
C ARG A 102 4.86 5.01 -8.02
N SER A 103 5.47 6.09 -8.52
CA SER A 103 6.60 6.76 -7.87
C SER A 103 6.13 7.70 -6.75
N ALA A 104 6.29 7.26 -5.50
CA ALA A 104 6.25 8.16 -4.34
C ALA A 104 7.51 9.06 -4.30
N PRO A 105 7.43 10.28 -3.77
CA PRO A 105 8.57 11.19 -3.71
C PRO A 105 9.68 10.71 -2.76
N ALA A 106 10.90 10.61 -3.28
CA ALA A 106 12.10 10.43 -2.45
C ALA A 106 12.59 11.80 -1.95
N ALA A 107 12.59 11.99 -0.63
CA ALA A 107 13.22 13.13 0.02
C ALA A 107 14.72 13.20 -0.33
N ALA A 108 15.27 14.40 -0.43
CA ALA A 108 16.71 14.59 -0.48
C ALA A 108 17.30 14.28 0.91
N PRO A 109 18.48 13.64 1.00
CA PRO A 109 19.15 13.49 2.29
C PRO A 109 19.50 14.89 2.82
N ARG A 110 18.83 15.28 3.91
CA ARG A 110 19.22 16.41 4.77
C ARG A 110 19.93 15.84 6.00
N ASP A 111 20.83 16.63 6.57
CA ASP A 111 21.74 16.26 7.66
C ASP A 111 21.18 15.24 8.67
N GLU A 112 21.94 14.16 8.87
CA GLU A 112 21.55 12.90 9.52
C GLU A 112 21.35 13.01 11.06
N ALA A 113 21.20 14.22 11.60
CA ALA A 113 21.26 14.50 13.03
C ALA A 113 19.89 14.65 13.74
N THR A 114 18.79 14.86 13.00
CA THR A 114 17.49 15.19 13.64
C THR A 114 16.25 14.48 13.07
N GLU A 115 16.31 13.85 11.90
CA GLU A 115 15.21 13.02 11.36
C GLU A 115 15.38 11.53 11.73
N VAL A 116 16.61 11.11 12.05
CA VAL A 116 16.93 9.75 12.55
C VAL A 116 16.19 9.45 13.85
N LEU A 117 15.92 10.46 14.69
CA LEU A 117 15.34 10.25 16.03
C LEU A 117 13.85 9.87 16.00
N THR A 118 13.10 10.13 14.94
CA THR A 118 11.66 9.78 14.87
C THR A 118 11.39 8.43 14.20
N ASP A 119 12.07 8.09 13.10
CA ASP A 119 11.86 6.79 12.42
C ASP A 119 12.70 5.67 13.08
N THR A 120 13.89 5.98 13.59
CA THR A 120 14.77 5.00 14.27
C THR A 120 14.41 4.77 15.74
N ILE A 121 13.46 5.54 16.31
CA ILE A 121 12.79 5.15 17.57
C ILE A 121 11.55 4.30 17.28
N GLY A 122 10.80 4.61 16.21
CA GLY A 122 9.57 3.89 15.84
C GLY A 122 9.81 2.40 15.55
N ALA A 123 10.80 2.06 14.73
CA ALA A 123 11.03 0.67 14.34
C ALA A 123 11.53 -0.23 15.50
N PRO A 124 12.50 0.18 16.35
CA PRO A 124 12.87 -0.56 17.56
C PRO A 124 11.73 -0.64 18.58
N LEU A 125 11.01 0.47 18.85
CA LEU A 125 9.89 0.43 19.80
C LEU A 125 8.75 -0.50 19.33
N LEU A 126 8.51 -0.59 18.02
CA LEU A 126 7.59 -1.58 17.44
C LEU A 126 8.13 -3.01 17.56
N ALA A 127 9.44 -3.23 17.40
CA ALA A 127 10.05 -4.53 17.66
C ALA A 127 9.91 -4.93 19.14
N ASP A 128 10.22 -4.04 20.08
CA ASP A 128 10.06 -4.23 21.52
C ASP A 128 8.59 -4.51 21.90
N THR A 129 7.64 -3.80 21.26
CA THR A 129 6.20 -4.02 21.46
C THR A 129 5.77 -5.40 20.94
N VAL A 130 6.29 -5.84 19.78
CA VAL A 130 6.04 -7.17 19.24
C VAL A 130 6.68 -8.24 20.13
N GLU A 131 7.89 -8.01 20.65
CA GLU A 131 8.59 -8.94 21.55
C GLU A 131 7.87 -9.09 22.90
N LEU A 132 7.39 -7.98 23.49
CA LEU A 132 6.57 -8.02 24.70
C LEU A 132 5.25 -8.77 24.48
N ALA A 133 4.56 -8.52 23.37
CA ALA A 133 3.35 -9.26 23.01
C ALA A 133 3.65 -10.75 22.76
N MET A 134 4.79 -11.07 22.13
CA MET A 134 5.24 -12.45 21.95
C MET A 134 5.58 -13.14 23.27
N HIS A 135 6.14 -12.44 24.26
CA HIS A 135 6.36 -12.99 25.60
C HIS A 135 5.03 -13.39 26.26
N THR A 136 4.02 -12.51 26.21
CA THR A 136 2.66 -12.82 26.72
C THR A 136 2.02 -14.00 25.98
N LEU A 137 2.10 -14.04 24.65
CA LEU A 137 1.55 -15.14 23.85
C LEU A 137 2.31 -16.46 24.08
N THR A 138 3.63 -16.41 24.30
CA THR A 138 4.43 -17.61 24.62
C THR A 138 4.04 -18.20 25.98
N ALA A 139 3.78 -17.36 26.98
CA ALA A 139 3.23 -17.82 28.26
C ALA A 139 1.84 -18.47 28.07
N ALA A 140 0.94 -17.82 27.30
CA ALA A 140 -0.37 -18.40 26.99
C ALA A 140 -0.29 -19.73 26.23
N ILE A 141 0.71 -19.93 25.35
CA ILE A 141 0.97 -21.22 24.67
C ILE A 141 1.43 -22.29 25.66
N ALA A 142 2.28 -21.93 26.63
CA ALA A 142 2.78 -22.85 27.66
C ALA A 142 1.67 -23.29 28.63
N GLU A 143 0.66 -22.44 28.86
CA GLU A 143 -0.54 -22.73 29.66
C GLU A 143 -1.64 -23.49 28.91
N LEU A 144 -1.45 -23.81 27.62
CA LEU A 144 -2.41 -24.63 26.88
C LEU A 144 -2.44 -26.07 27.41
N PRO A 145 -3.65 -26.63 27.69
CA PRO A 145 -3.79 -28.00 28.18
C PRO A 145 -3.35 -29.02 27.12
N ASP A 146 -3.38 -30.30 27.48
CA ASP A 146 -3.07 -31.36 26.51
C ASP A 146 -3.99 -31.29 25.27
N ALA A 147 -3.50 -31.74 24.10
CA ALA A 147 -4.26 -31.67 22.86
C ALA A 147 -5.54 -32.54 22.86
N SER A 148 -5.66 -33.49 23.80
CA SER A 148 -6.87 -34.28 24.03
C SER A 148 -7.90 -33.62 24.97
N ASP A 149 -7.54 -32.53 25.66
CA ASP A 149 -8.44 -31.78 26.53
C ASP A 149 -9.52 -31.04 25.70
N PRO A 150 -10.82 -31.17 26.02
CA PRO A 150 -11.88 -30.47 25.30
C PRO A 150 -11.73 -28.94 25.23
N ALA A 151 -11.06 -28.31 26.20
CA ALA A 151 -10.78 -26.88 26.23
C ALA A 151 -9.60 -26.47 25.32
N PHE A 152 -8.80 -27.42 24.83
CA PHE A 152 -7.59 -27.14 24.06
C PHE A 152 -7.88 -26.36 22.77
N THR A 153 -8.77 -26.88 21.89
CA THR A 153 -9.07 -26.20 20.61
C THR A 153 -9.54 -24.77 20.84
N ALA A 154 -10.47 -24.54 21.78
CA ALA A 154 -10.99 -23.20 22.04
C ALA A 154 -9.89 -22.21 22.46
N LYS A 155 -9.00 -22.61 23.39
CA LYS A 155 -7.87 -21.79 23.83
C LYS A 155 -6.83 -21.59 22.73
N ALA A 156 -6.46 -22.65 22.01
CA ALA A 156 -5.50 -22.60 20.93
C ALA A 156 -5.99 -21.68 19.78
N THR A 157 -7.27 -21.76 19.40
CA THR A 157 -7.88 -20.89 18.39
C THR A 157 -7.83 -19.41 18.79
N ALA A 158 -8.04 -19.08 20.07
CA ALA A 158 -7.92 -17.70 20.55
C ALA A 158 -6.48 -17.17 20.43
N VAL A 159 -5.49 -17.96 20.90
CA VAL A 159 -4.07 -17.60 20.81
C VAL A 159 -3.60 -17.50 19.35
N LEU A 160 -4.05 -18.40 18.47
CA LEU A 160 -3.80 -18.33 17.02
C LEU A 160 -4.39 -17.03 16.42
N ALA A 161 -5.59 -16.64 16.82
CA ALA A 161 -6.20 -15.39 16.34
C ALA A 161 -5.40 -14.15 16.78
N ASP A 162 -4.83 -14.13 17.97
CA ASP A 162 -3.97 -13.05 18.46
C ASP A 162 -2.60 -13.04 17.78
N LEU A 163 -1.99 -14.21 17.55
CA LEU A 163 -0.78 -14.34 16.72
C LEU A 163 -1.00 -13.80 15.29
N ARG A 164 -2.16 -14.05 14.65
CA ARG A 164 -2.49 -13.45 13.33
C ARG A 164 -2.67 -11.93 13.39
N LYS A 165 -3.15 -11.36 14.50
CA LYS A 165 -3.20 -9.90 14.68
C LYS A 165 -1.78 -9.34 14.78
N LEU A 166 -0.93 -9.99 15.56
CA LEU A 166 0.46 -9.59 15.78
C LEU A 166 1.31 -9.75 14.51
N GLU A 167 1.12 -10.81 13.72
CA GLU A 167 1.81 -10.99 12.45
C GLU A 167 1.47 -9.87 11.46
N ARG A 168 0.18 -9.49 11.34
CA ARG A 168 -0.23 -8.40 10.45
C ARG A 168 0.39 -7.05 10.85
N LEU A 169 0.54 -6.80 12.15
CA LEU A 169 1.23 -5.63 12.68
C LEU A 169 2.74 -5.68 12.36
N ALA A 170 3.41 -6.78 12.72
CA ALA A 170 4.85 -6.98 12.49
C ALA A 170 5.22 -7.00 11.00
N ALA A 171 4.38 -7.57 10.12
CA ALA A 171 4.57 -7.58 8.68
C ALA A 171 4.35 -6.19 8.05
N THR A 172 3.49 -5.36 8.65
CA THR A 172 3.33 -3.97 8.23
C THR A 172 4.53 -3.13 8.65
N ALA A 173 5.03 -3.30 9.87
CA ALA A 173 6.28 -2.70 10.31
C ALA A 173 7.46 -3.13 9.43
N ALA A 174 7.65 -4.43 9.19
CA ALA A 174 8.77 -4.95 8.39
C ALA A 174 8.78 -4.46 6.92
N ARG A 175 7.61 -4.16 6.33
CA ARG A 175 7.53 -3.56 4.98
C ARG A 175 7.94 -2.08 4.95
N ASN A 176 7.74 -1.36 6.05
CA ASN A 176 7.96 0.08 6.14
C ASN A 176 9.35 0.41 6.70
N SER A 177 9.83 -0.35 7.69
CA SER A 177 11.12 -0.19 8.38
C SER A 177 12.28 -0.82 7.59
N ARG A 178 12.70 -0.14 6.51
CA ARG A 178 13.86 -0.59 5.71
C ARG A 178 15.16 -0.46 6.52
N GLY A 179 15.93 -1.55 6.60
CA GLY A 179 17.24 -1.54 7.26
C GLY A 179 17.23 -1.87 8.75
N THR A 180 16.10 -2.30 9.33
CA THR A 180 16.00 -2.68 10.76
C THR A 180 15.83 -4.21 10.92
N PRO A 181 16.89 -4.98 11.19
CA PRO A 181 16.79 -6.45 11.28
C PRO A 181 15.90 -6.96 12.42
N SER A 182 15.79 -6.24 13.54
CA SER A 182 15.01 -6.66 14.71
C SER A 182 13.53 -6.87 14.38
N VAL A 183 12.92 -5.99 13.57
CA VAL A 183 11.51 -6.12 13.15
C VAL A 183 11.29 -7.38 12.29
N VAL A 184 12.26 -7.73 11.43
CA VAL A 184 12.22 -8.94 10.60
C VAL A 184 12.41 -10.19 11.45
N LEU A 185 13.31 -10.17 12.44
CA LEU A 185 13.52 -11.27 13.38
C LEU A 185 12.30 -11.48 14.29
N ALA A 186 11.67 -10.40 14.76
CA ALA A 186 10.43 -10.43 15.53
C ALA A 186 9.29 -11.06 14.71
N LEU A 187 9.05 -10.59 13.48
CA LEU A 187 8.08 -11.20 12.54
C LEU A 187 8.38 -12.69 12.29
N SER A 188 9.65 -13.06 12.13
CA SER A 188 10.09 -14.45 11.97
C SER A 188 9.77 -15.30 13.23
N GLY A 189 9.88 -14.70 14.41
CA GLY A 189 9.44 -15.29 15.68
C GLY A 189 7.94 -15.53 15.73
N VAL A 190 7.12 -14.51 15.45
CA VAL A 190 5.64 -14.62 15.42
C VAL A 190 5.20 -15.75 14.49
N ARG A 191 5.80 -15.82 13.28
CA ARG A 191 5.50 -16.85 12.28
C ARG A 191 5.85 -18.26 12.76
N ARG A 192 7.02 -18.47 13.38
CA ARG A 192 7.36 -19.77 13.95
C ARG A 192 6.35 -20.20 15.02
N SER A 193 6.06 -19.33 16.00
CA SER A 193 5.11 -19.65 17.06
C SER A 193 3.68 -19.91 16.54
N TYR A 194 3.24 -19.18 15.51
CA TYR A 194 1.98 -19.47 14.82
C TYR A 194 1.99 -20.84 14.15
N ASN A 195 3.02 -21.15 13.37
CA ASN A 195 3.16 -22.43 12.67
C ASN A 195 3.21 -23.61 13.66
N ASP A 196 4.02 -23.50 14.73
CA ASP A 196 4.19 -24.54 15.74
C ASP A 196 2.88 -24.81 16.49
N LEU A 197 2.18 -23.75 16.92
CA LEU A 197 0.88 -23.88 17.57
C LEU A 197 -0.18 -24.42 16.61
N MET A 198 -0.21 -23.96 15.36
CA MET A 198 -1.17 -24.41 14.35
C MET A 198 -0.94 -25.89 14.00
N MET A 199 0.31 -26.35 13.93
CA MET A 199 0.66 -27.75 13.69
C MET A 199 0.34 -28.67 14.88
N ARG A 200 0.37 -28.16 16.12
CA ARG A 200 -0.17 -28.83 17.32
C ARG A 200 -1.70 -28.85 17.27
N ALA A 201 -2.35 -27.73 16.95
CA ALA A 201 -3.80 -27.60 16.84
C ALA A 201 -4.38 -28.56 15.80
N ALA A 202 -3.76 -28.66 14.62
CA ALA A 202 -4.12 -29.56 13.53
C ALA A 202 -4.02 -31.07 13.84
N ARG A 203 -3.55 -31.45 15.04
CA ARG A 203 -3.49 -32.83 15.53
C ARG A 203 -4.48 -33.12 16.67
N ALA A 204 -5.18 -32.10 17.18
CA ALA A 204 -6.19 -32.29 18.23
C ALA A 204 -7.41 -33.06 17.68
N PRO A 205 -8.06 -33.93 18.47
CA PRO A 205 -9.26 -34.64 18.03
C PRO A 205 -10.42 -33.70 17.66
N ALA A 206 -10.46 -32.52 18.26
CA ALA A 206 -11.43 -31.46 18.00
C ALA A 206 -10.84 -30.30 17.17
N ALA A 207 -9.86 -30.55 16.30
CA ALA A 207 -9.29 -29.54 15.42
C ALA A 207 -10.32 -28.98 14.44
N THR A 208 -10.27 -27.67 14.17
CA THR A 208 -11.16 -27.00 13.21
C THR A 208 -10.86 -27.43 11.77
N LEU A 209 -11.77 -27.13 10.84
CA LEU A 209 -11.55 -27.32 9.40
C LEU A 209 -10.28 -26.57 8.94
N GLY A 210 -10.11 -25.32 9.36
CA GLY A 210 -8.95 -24.49 9.03
C GLY A 210 -7.64 -25.04 9.56
N GLN A 211 -7.62 -25.50 10.82
CA GLN A 211 -6.45 -26.13 11.44
C GLN A 211 -6.07 -27.42 10.72
N ARG A 212 -7.06 -28.28 10.42
CA ARG A 212 -6.85 -29.54 9.70
C ARG A 212 -6.33 -29.31 8.28
N LEU A 213 -6.92 -28.37 7.54
CA LEU A 213 -6.46 -27.93 6.21
C LEU A 213 -5.00 -27.47 6.29
N TYR A 214 -4.70 -26.50 7.16
CA TYR A 214 -3.35 -25.97 7.33
C TYR A 214 -2.35 -27.09 7.60
N GLY A 215 -2.64 -27.97 8.56
CA GLY A 215 -1.73 -29.04 8.96
C GLY A 215 -1.56 -30.14 7.91
N ALA A 216 -2.60 -30.47 7.14
CA ALA A 216 -2.48 -31.42 6.02
C ALA A 216 -1.64 -30.81 4.89
N ARG A 217 -1.97 -29.57 4.50
CA ARG A 217 -1.28 -28.81 3.46
C ARG A 217 0.22 -28.63 3.73
N HIS A 218 0.60 -28.26 4.95
CA HIS A 218 2.02 -28.08 5.31
C HIS A 218 2.82 -29.39 5.38
N ARG A 219 2.19 -30.54 5.69
CA ARG A 219 2.88 -31.85 5.65
C ARG A 219 3.10 -32.35 4.23
N ALA A 220 2.23 -31.95 3.30
CA ALA A 220 2.39 -32.18 1.87
C ALA A 220 3.26 -31.10 1.17
N GLU A 221 3.86 -30.17 1.92
CA GLU A 221 4.69 -29.05 1.42
C GLU A 221 3.98 -28.13 0.41
N LEU A 222 2.65 -28.13 0.37
CA LEU A 222 1.85 -27.35 -0.59
C LEU A 222 1.69 -25.89 -0.17
N SER A 223 1.78 -24.97 -1.12
CA SER A 223 1.30 -23.61 -0.94
C SER A 223 -0.23 -23.55 -0.87
N LEU A 224 -0.75 -22.45 -0.33
CA LEU A 224 -2.19 -22.19 -0.26
C LEU A 224 -2.82 -22.10 -1.67
N GLU A 225 -2.08 -21.59 -2.64
CA GLU A 225 -2.50 -21.49 -4.05
C GLU A 225 -2.59 -22.87 -4.71
N GLU A 226 -1.58 -23.74 -4.53
CA GLU A 226 -1.59 -25.11 -5.06
C GLU A 226 -2.71 -25.95 -4.44
N ALA A 227 -2.92 -25.83 -3.12
CA ALA A 227 -4.02 -26.50 -2.42
C ALA A 227 -5.40 -26.03 -2.91
N ALA A 228 -5.57 -24.73 -3.19
CA ALA A 228 -6.81 -24.18 -3.73
C ALA A 228 -7.09 -24.67 -5.16
N ASN A 229 -6.05 -24.67 -6.00
CA ASN A 229 -6.09 -25.20 -7.37
C ASN A 229 -6.46 -26.69 -7.41
N ALA A 230 -5.96 -27.50 -6.46
CA ALA A 230 -6.24 -28.94 -6.38
C ALA A 230 -7.73 -29.28 -6.19
N VAL A 231 -8.53 -28.35 -5.64
CA VAL A 231 -9.99 -28.48 -5.48
C VAL A 231 -10.80 -27.50 -6.32
N GLY A 232 -10.16 -26.74 -7.22
CA GLY A 232 -10.82 -25.76 -8.08
C GLY A 232 -11.45 -24.59 -7.31
N LEU A 233 -10.96 -24.27 -6.10
CA LEU A 233 -11.45 -23.15 -5.29
C LEU A 233 -10.56 -21.90 -5.46
N PRO A 234 -11.09 -20.69 -5.26
CA PRO A 234 -10.27 -19.50 -5.12
C PRO A 234 -9.36 -19.58 -3.88
N PRO A 235 -8.08 -19.14 -3.95
CA PRO A 235 -7.19 -19.10 -2.79
C PRO A 235 -7.80 -18.42 -1.55
N THR A 236 -8.57 -17.34 -1.75
CA THR A 236 -9.25 -16.62 -0.66
C THR A 236 -10.19 -17.50 0.17
N VAL A 237 -10.76 -18.55 -0.40
CA VAL A 237 -11.64 -19.49 0.34
C VAL A 237 -10.84 -20.36 1.31
N LEU A 238 -9.64 -20.79 0.92
CA LEU A 238 -8.73 -21.50 1.83
C LEU A 238 -8.11 -20.55 2.86
N GLU A 239 -7.84 -19.30 2.49
CA GLU A 239 -7.39 -18.27 3.44
C GLU A 239 -8.48 -17.95 4.49
N ASP A 240 -9.75 -17.87 4.07
CA ASP A 240 -10.90 -17.73 4.97
C ASP A 240 -10.99 -18.93 5.92
N ALA A 241 -10.86 -20.16 5.40
CA ALA A 241 -10.87 -21.38 6.20
C ALA A 241 -9.73 -21.41 7.25
N GLU A 242 -8.46 -21.23 6.83
CA GLU A 242 -7.30 -21.22 7.73
C GLU A 242 -7.33 -20.06 8.75
N ALA A 243 -8.10 -19.01 8.47
CA ALA A 243 -8.33 -17.88 9.37
C ALA A 243 -9.55 -18.04 10.30
N GLU A 244 -10.27 -19.17 10.27
CA GLU A 244 -11.52 -19.43 11.00
C GLU A 244 -12.68 -18.49 10.61
N ARG A 245 -12.71 -18.06 9.34
CA ARG A 245 -13.85 -17.32 8.75
C ARG A 245 -14.82 -18.30 8.11
N ALA A 246 -16.10 -17.94 8.09
CA ALA A 246 -17.14 -18.79 7.51
C ALA A 246 -16.99 -18.88 5.97
N ILE A 247 -17.03 -20.10 5.44
CA ILE A 247 -17.02 -20.39 4.00
C ILE A 247 -18.33 -21.08 3.59
N ALA A 248 -18.60 -21.15 2.28
CA ALA A 248 -19.82 -21.77 1.77
C ALA A 248 -19.83 -23.31 1.99
N PRO A 249 -21.01 -23.96 2.17
CA PRO A 249 -21.08 -25.39 2.53
C PRO A 249 -20.50 -26.36 1.49
N ASP A 250 -20.56 -26.00 0.21
CA ASP A 250 -19.92 -26.69 -0.90
C ASP A 250 -18.39 -26.59 -0.82
N ALA A 251 -17.85 -25.41 -0.49
CA ALA A 251 -16.44 -25.23 -0.21
C ALA A 251 -15.97 -26.02 1.02
N VAL A 252 -16.79 -26.14 2.08
CA VAL A 252 -16.49 -27.02 3.22
C VAL A 252 -16.30 -28.47 2.75
N ALA A 253 -17.21 -29.00 1.93
CA ALA A 253 -17.12 -30.37 1.43
C ALA A 253 -15.88 -30.61 0.54
N ALA A 254 -15.51 -29.62 -0.27
CA ALA A 254 -14.30 -29.67 -1.09
C ALA A 254 -13.01 -29.65 -0.22
N VAL A 255 -12.95 -28.80 0.80
CA VAL A 255 -11.82 -28.74 1.75
C VAL A 255 -11.71 -30.02 2.58
N GLU A 256 -12.83 -30.59 3.04
CA GLU A 256 -12.86 -31.90 3.71
C GLU A 256 -12.29 -33.01 2.82
N SER A 257 -12.67 -33.04 1.54
CA SER A 257 -12.13 -34.00 0.55
C SER A 257 -10.63 -33.83 0.35
N LEU A 258 -10.13 -32.59 0.27
CA LEU A 258 -8.69 -32.32 0.17
C LEU A 258 -7.93 -32.80 1.41
N ILE A 259 -8.43 -32.52 2.61
CA ILE A 259 -7.82 -32.98 3.86
C ILE A 259 -7.74 -34.51 3.88
N ALA A 260 -8.81 -35.21 3.49
CA ALA A 260 -8.84 -36.66 3.45
C ALA A 260 -7.78 -37.22 2.47
N GLN A 261 -7.64 -36.64 1.28
CA GLN A 261 -6.63 -37.05 0.30
C GLN A 261 -5.20 -36.80 0.80
N LEU A 262 -4.93 -35.62 1.36
CA LEU A 262 -3.60 -35.22 1.86
C LEU A 262 -3.18 -35.94 3.15
N THR A 263 -4.09 -36.62 3.84
CA THR A 263 -3.80 -37.38 5.07
C THR A 263 -3.82 -38.90 4.88
N ALA A 264 -4.15 -39.37 3.67
CA ALA A 264 -4.19 -40.79 3.31
C ALA A 264 -2.90 -41.32 2.65
N GLY A 265 -1.95 -40.43 2.31
CA GLY A 265 -0.61 -40.76 1.81
C GLY A 265 0.46 -40.65 2.89
#